data_AF-A0AAD8W5R0-F1
#
_entry.id   AF-A0AAD8W5R0-F1
#
_cell.length_a   1.000
_cell.length_b   1.000
_cell.length_c   1.000
_cell.angle_alpha   90.00
_cell.angle_beta   90.00
_cell.angle_gamma   90.00
#
_symmetry.space_group_name_H-M   'P 1'
#
loop_
_entity.id
_entity.type
_entity.pdbx_description
1 polymer ?
#
loop_
_entity_poly.entity_id
_entity_poly.type
_entity_poly.pdbx_seq_one_letter_code
_entity_poly.pdbx_strand_id
1 'polypeptide(L)'
;MHYVLAAEAGSDHWDILHRKLDVSNTLVFQGRLYGTTIMPSWWEIVQLYPTTGSPQTLDLPVTVARAPSIPVPHHICLVESRGQMLLVALAQHHFALTFTVENISAYRPTEWWKDIRFTMYEVNLNNNGDAKLSPVSCLLDRALFLSDYGCLSVSAIDLPSLAGNSIYFSVSRYPVLMHSLTTGLSEELAVECQIHDGDVRIRPSVRPFTIIDHLLTFCHPNEWTKGLMFHEYHEIPTSFKELLEKISAKWWKYKFRPSQAVHMGRPETKRQLEDAATSHVESTEQ
;
A
#
# COMPACT_ATOMS: atom_id res chain seq x y z
N MET A 1 15.70 7.17 10.39
CA MET A 1 16.57 6.17 9.74
C MET A 1 15.67 5.00 9.37
N HIS A 2 15.50 4.73 8.07
CA HIS A 2 14.56 3.74 7.57
C HIS A 2 15.27 2.41 7.31
N TYR A 3 14.60 1.31 7.64
CA TYR A 3 15.11 -0.05 7.53
C TYR A 3 14.04 -0.92 6.89
N VAL A 4 14.45 -1.83 6.01
CA VAL A 4 13.60 -2.94 5.53
C VAL A 4 14.03 -4.18 6.28
N LEU A 5 13.08 -4.81 6.97
CA LEU A 5 13.31 -6.00 7.79
C LEU A 5 12.55 -7.18 7.21
N ALA A 6 13.13 -8.36 7.31
CA ALA A 6 12.44 -9.62 7.00
C ALA A 6 12.72 -10.66 8.08
N ALA A 7 11.81 -11.61 8.22
CA ALA A 7 12.00 -12.79 9.04
C ALA A 7 11.43 -13.99 8.30
N GLU A 8 12.15 -15.12 8.33
CA GLU A 8 11.60 -16.39 7.86
C GLU A 8 10.44 -16.81 8.78
N ALA A 9 9.44 -17.49 8.20
CA ALA A 9 8.33 -18.02 8.98
C ALA A 9 8.85 -18.97 10.09
N GLY A 10 8.48 -18.70 11.34
CA GLY A 10 8.94 -19.47 12.50
C GLY A 10 10.28 -19.03 13.08
N SER A 11 10.98 -18.08 12.46
CA SER A 11 12.20 -17.47 13.02
C SER A 11 11.86 -16.53 14.17
N ASP A 12 12.68 -16.54 15.22
CA ASP A 12 12.69 -15.56 16.30
C ASP A 12 13.65 -14.38 16.02
N HIS A 13 14.28 -14.37 14.84
CA HIS A 13 15.24 -13.36 14.40
C HIS A 13 14.74 -12.58 13.19
N TRP A 14 15.01 -11.27 13.21
CA TRP A 14 14.75 -10.35 12.10
C TRP A 14 16.06 -9.96 11.44
N ASP A 15 16.12 -10.12 10.12
CA ASP A 15 17.24 -9.70 9.30
C ASP A 15 16.99 -8.30 8.74
N ILE A 16 18.04 -7.47 8.73
CA ILE A 16 18.02 -6.18 8.05
C ILE A 16 18.37 -6.42 6.58
N LEU A 17 17.39 -6.26 5.70
CA LEU A 17 17.61 -6.37 4.25
C LEU A 17 18.24 -5.10 3.67
N HIS A 18 17.73 -3.92 4.04
CA HIS A 18 18.17 -2.62 3.51
C HIS A 18 18.28 -1.57 4.61
N ARG A 19 19.24 -0.65 4.49
CA ARG A 19 19.39 0.53 5.36
C ARG A 19 19.24 1.81 4.56
N LYS A 20 18.58 2.81 5.13
CA LYS A 20 18.38 4.15 4.52
C LYS A 20 17.67 4.10 3.16
N LEU A 21 16.79 3.11 2.99
CA LEU A 21 15.95 2.99 1.82
C LEU A 21 14.53 3.44 2.19
N ASP A 22 14.05 4.47 1.52
CA ASP A 22 12.70 4.98 1.68
C ASP A 22 11.83 4.37 0.57
N VAL A 23 10.99 3.42 0.98
CA VAL A 23 9.97 2.83 0.13
C VAL A 23 8.59 3.34 0.54
N SER A 24 7.70 3.48 -0.43
CA SER A 24 6.28 3.73 -0.20
C SER A 24 5.62 2.42 0.23
N ASN A 25 4.65 1.90 -0.52
CA ASN A 25 4.03 0.63 -0.23
C ASN A 25 4.91 -0.57 -0.68
N THR A 26 4.66 -1.73 -0.07
CA THR A 26 5.31 -2.99 -0.44
C THR A 26 4.30 -4.01 -0.93
N LEU A 27 4.76 -4.91 -1.80
CA LEU A 27 3.95 -5.98 -2.37
C LEU A 27 4.74 -7.29 -2.37
N VAL A 28 4.18 -8.33 -1.75
CA VAL A 28 4.63 -9.71 -1.96
C VAL A 28 3.99 -10.23 -3.24
N PHE A 29 4.81 -10.64 -4.20
CA PHE A 29 4.34 -11.18 -5.47
C PHE A 29 5.27 -12.30 -5.93
N GLN A 30 4.68 -13.47 -6.23
CA GLN A 30 5.42 -14.65 -6.71
C GLN A 30 6.65 -15.03 -5.85
N GLY A 31 6.50 -14.96 -4.52
CA GLY A 31 7.55 -15.33 -3.56
C GLY A 31 8.67 -14.30 -3.38
N ARG A 32 8.51 -13.09 -3.94
CA ARG A 32 9.47 -11.97 -3.85
C ARG A 32 8.80 -10.76 -3.21
N LEU A 33 9.60 -9.89 -2.59
CA LEU A 33 9.12 -8.64 -2.02
C LEU A 33 9.53 -7.49 -2.93
N TYR A 34 8.56 -6.67 -3.32
CA TYR A 34 8.75 -5.48 -4.14
C TYR A 34 8.33 -4.23 -3.38
N GLY A 35 8.87 -3.08 -3.78
CA GLY A 35 8.45 -1.78 -3.30
C GLY A 35 8.71 -0.70 -4.34
N THR A 36 8.23 0.50 -4.07
CA THR A 36 8.48 1.69 -4.89
C THR A 36 9.31 2.69 -4.11
N THR A 37 10.38 3.20 -4.72
CA THR A 37 11.27 4.18 -4.08
C THR A 37 10.60 5.55 -4.02
N ILE A 38 10.72 6.26 -2.90
CA ILE A 38 10.23 7.63 -2.76
C ILE A 38 11.35 8.60 -3.13
N MET A 39 11.48 8.94 -4.42
CA MET A 39 12.44 9.95 -4.88
C MET A 39 11.77 11.08 -5.70
N PRO A 40 12.21 12.34 -5.55
CA PRO A 40 11.52 13.50 -6.15
C PRO A 40 11.49 13.54 -7.69
N SER A 41 12.39 12.81 -8.37
CA SER A 41 12.62 12.95 -9.82
C SER A 41 12.39 11.66 -10.63
N TRP A 42 12.24 10.52 -9.99
CA TRP A 42 12.00 9.22 -10.64
C TRP A 42 11.52 8.21 -9.61
N TRP A 43 10.54 7.41 -9.99
CA TRP A 43 10.03 6.33 -9.16
C TRP A 43 10.51 5.01 -9.74
N GLU A 44 11.16 4.21 -8.91
CA GLU A 44 11.67 2.91 -9.31
C GLU A 44 10.89 1.82 -8.58
N ILE A 45 10.47 0.80 -9.33
CA ILE A 45 10.04 -0.47 -8.76
C ILE A 45 11.31 -1.24 -8.44
N VAL A 46 11.46 -1.61 -7.18
CA VAL A 46 12.64 -2.31 -6.69
C VAL A 46 12.25 -3.67 -6.09
N GLN A 47 13.08 -4.68 -6.31
CA GLN A 47 13.00 -5.94 -5.59
C GLN A 47 13.79 -5.81 -4.29
N LEU A 48 13.08 -5.91 -3.18
CA LEU A 48 13.64 -5.86 -1.82
C LEU A 48 14.12 -7.25 -1.35
N TYR A 49 13.46 -8.32 -1.82
CA TYR A 49 13.80 -9.71 -1.50
C TYR A 49 13.47 -10.67 -2.67
N PRO A 50 14.28 -11.71 -2.92
CA PRO A 50 15.54 -12.03 -2.26
C PRO A 50 16.63 -11.01 -2.64
N THR A 51 17.59 -10.82 -1.74
CA THR A 51 18.80 -10.03 -2.02
C THR A 51 19.69 -10.82 -2.98
N THR A 52 20.19 -10.20 -4.04
CA THR A 52 21.00 -10.86 -5.07
C THR A 52 22.47 -11.09 -4.68
N GLY A 53 22.83 -10.85 -3.41
CA GLY A 53 24.20 -10.90 -2.91
C GLY A 53 24.35 -11.78 -1.65
N SER A 54 25.61 -12.06 -1.29
CA SER A 54 25.93 -12.74 -0.03
C SER A 54 25.45 -11.91 1.17
N PRO A 55 25.02 -12.53 2.29
CA PRO A 55 24.43 -11.84 3.45
C PRO A 55 25.33 -10.79 4.15
N GLN A 56 26.56 -10.56 3.67
CA GLN A 56 27.52 -9.63 4.26
C GLN A 56 27.52 -8.22 3.63
N THR A 57 26.92 -8.04 2.45
CA THR A 57 26.74 -6.71 1.85
C THR A 57 25.26 -6.32 1.88
N LEU A 58 24.95 -5.25 2.63
CA LEU A 58 23.66 -4.56 2.58
C LEU A 58 23.55 -3.81 1.25
N ASP A 59 23.46 -4.58 0.17
CA ASP A 59 23.48 -4.08 -1.21
C ASP A 59 22.23 -3.26 -1.52
N LEU A 60 22.39 -2.30 -2.44
CA LEU A 60 21.27 -1.53 -2.97
C LEU A 60 20.21 -2.48 -3.54
N PRO A 61 18.91 -2.16 -3.37
CA PRO A 61 17.85 -3.01 -3.90
C PRO A 61 17.95 -3.07 -5.43
N VAL A 62 17.54 -4.19 -6.02
CA VAL A 62 17.59 -4.36 -7.48
C VAL A 62 16.46 -3.56 -8.10
N THR A 63 16.79 -2.56 -8.90
CA THR A 63 15.79 -1.85 -9.73
C THR A 63 15.27 -2.79 -10.80
N VAL A 64 13.96 -3.01 -10.78
CA VAL A 64 13.25 -3.93 -11.68
C VAL A 64 12.60 -3.17 -12.83
N ALA A 65 12.09 -1.98 -12.55
CA ALA A 65 11.61 -1.07 -13.59
C ALA A 65 11.66 0.37 -13.11
N ARG A 66 11.76 1.28 -14.06
CA ARG A 66 11.50 2.69 -13.83
C ARG A 66 10.07 2.98 -14.23
N ALA A 67 9.30 3.57 -13.32
CA ALA A 67 8.00 4.12 -13.69
C ALA A 67 8.22 5.18 -14.78
N PRO A 68 7.28 5.34 -15.72
CA PRO A 68 7.36 6.41 -16.70
C PRO A 68 7.44 7.76 -15.98
N SER A 69 8.01 8.77 -16.64
CA SER A 69 8.02 10.13 -16.10
C SER A 69 6.58 10.62 -15.96
N ILE A 70 6.06 10.55 -14.73
CA ILE A 70 4.77 11.08 -14.35
C ILE A 70 5.09 12.43 -13.71
N PRO A 71 4.51 13.54 -14.19
CA PRO A 71 4.67 14.84 -13.55
C PRO A 71 4.10 14.77 -12.12
N VAL A 72 4.99 14.80 -11.12
CA VAL A 72 4.69 14.93 -9.68
C VAL A 72 3.56 14.01 -9.19
N PRO A 73 3.70 12.68 -9.25
CA PRO A 73 2.71 11.80 -8.66
C PRO A 73 2.73 12.00 -7.14
N HIS A 74 1.55 12.15 -6.56
CA HIS A 74 1.41 12.29 -5.11
C HIS A 74 1.54 10.93 -4.41
N HIS A 75 1.04 9.88 -5.07
CA HIS A 75 1.04 8.52 -4.52
C HIS A 75 1.29 7.52 -5.65
N ILE A 76 2.17 6.56 -5.39
CA ILE A 76 2.43 5.41 -6.26
C ILE A 76 2.33 4.14 -5.43
N CYS A 77 1.56 3.20 -5.94
CA CYS A 77 1.21 1.96 -5.25
C CYS A 77 1.46 0.73 -6.14
N LEU A 78 2.03 -0.32 -5.56
CA LEU A 78 2.02 -1.67 -6.12
C LEU A 78 0.84 -2.47 -5.57
N VAL A 79 0.06 -3.11 -6.42
CA VAL A 79 -1.07 -3.95 -6.01
C VAL A 79 -1.11 -5.21 -6.85
N GLU A 80 -1.33 -6.36 -6.21
CA GLU A 80 -1.63 -7.60 -6.90
C GLU A 80 -3.12 -7.63 -7.25
N SER A 81 -3.43 -7.98 -8.49
CA SER A 81 -4.79 -8.14 -8.98
C SER A 81 -4.83 -9.24 -10.03
N ARG A 82 -5.60 -10.30 -9.77
CA ARG A 82 -5.83 -11.41 -10.71
C ARG A 82 -4.54 -12.11 -11.19
N GLY A 83 -3.57 -12.26 -10.30
CA GLY A 83 -2.27 -12.86 -10.58
C GLY A 83 -1.29 -11.93 -11.27
N GLN A 84 -1.62 -10.64 -11.42
CA GLN A 84 -0.78 -9.63 -12.06
C GLN A 84 -0.35 -8.58 -11.05
N MET A 85 0.88 -8.09 -11.19
CA MET A 85 1.35 -6.92 -10.46
C MET A 85 0.97 -5.66 -11.24
N LEU A 86 0.25 -4.75 -10.59
CA LEU A 86 -0.10 -3.45 -11.13
C LEU A 86 0.68 -2.36 -10.39
N LEU A 87 1.22 -1.43 -11.16
CA LEU A 87 1.69 -0.13 -10.69
C LEU A 87 0.56 0.88 -10.91
N VAL A 88 0.08 1.49 -9.83
CA VAL A 88 -0.96 2.52 -9.89
C VAL A 88 -0.37 3.84 -9.40
N ALA A 89 -0.46 4.86 -10.23
CA ALA A 89 0.02 6.19 -9.92
C ALA A 89 -1.14 7.18 -9.89
N LEU A 90 -1.25 7.89 -8.77
CA LEU A 90 -2.13 9.03 -8.63
C LEU A 90 -1.46 10.27 -9.24
N ALA A 91 -1.98 10.72 -10.39
CA ALA A 91 -1.60 11.98 -11.00
C ALA A 91 -2.59 13.07 -10.55
N GLN A 92 -2.07 14.11 -9.90
CA GLN A 92 -2.85 15.33 -9.66
C GLN A 92 -2.63 16.29 -10.82
N HIS A 93 -3.72 16.86 -11.33
CA HIS A 93 -3.61 18.01 -12.22
C HIS A 93 -3.35 19.27 -11.39
N HIS A 94 -2.13 19.81 -11.46
CA HIS A 94 -1.81 21.24 -11.32
C HIS A 94 -2.19 22.04 -10.05
N PHE A 95 -2.47 21.45 -8.88
CA PHE A 95 -2.84 22.26 -7.69
C PHE A 95 -1.82 22.31 -6.53
N ALA A 96 -0.73 21.54 -6.58
CA ALA A 96 0.17 21.38 -5.43
C ALA A 96 1.42 22.31 -5.40
N LEU A 97 1.57 23.29 -6.30
CA LEU A 97 2.76 24.15 -6.33
C LEU A 97 2.56 25.61 -5.91
N THR A 98 1.38 25.99 -5.41
CA THR A 98 1.11 27.37 -4.96
C THR A 98 0.58 27.46 -3.53
N PHE A 99 1.07 26.62 -2.61
CA PHE A 99 0.92 26.85 -1.17
C PHE A 99 2.27 27.22 -0.55
N THR A 100 2.68 28.48 -0.77
CA THR A 100 3.56 29.16 0.16
C THR A 100 2.80 29.40 1.47
N VAL A 101 3.51 29.31 2.59
CA VAL A 101 3.02 29.21 3.98
C VAL A 101 2.20 30.43 4.48
N GLU A 102 1.84 31.39 3.62
CA GLU A 102 1.32 32.70 4.05
C GLU A 102 -0.18 32.94 3.81
N ASN A 103 -0.95 32.06 3.17
CA ASN A 103 -2.39 32.31 2.98
C ASN A 103 -3.26 31.04 3.10
N ILE A 104 -3.47 30.58 4.34
CA ILE A 104 -4.28 29.39 4.66
C ILE A 104 -5.81 29.67 4.60
N SER A 105 -6.27 30.91 4.39
CA SER A 105 -7.67 31.26 4.67
C SER A 105 -8.57 31.62 3.48
N ALA A 106 -8.14 31.56 2.21
CA ALA A 106 -8.93 32.20 1.14
C ALA A 106 -9.31 31.37 -0.09
N TYR A 107 -8.85 30.13 -0.27
CA TYR A 107 -9.29 29.33 -1.43
C TYR A 107 -9.28 27.83 -1.14
N ARG A 108 -10.45 27.27 -0.82
CA ARG A 108 -10.72 25.83 -0.96
C ARG A 108 -11.46 25.66 -2.28
N PRO A 109 -10.86 25.14 -3.36
CA PRO A 109 -11.66 24.59 -4.45
C PRO A 109 -12.51 23.50 -3.82
N THR A 110 -13.84 23.66 -3.88
CA THR A 110 -14.78 22.87 -3.08
C THR A 110 -14.71 21.37 -3.39
N GLU A 111 -14.06 20.96 -4.49
CA GLU A 111 -14.07 19.58 -4.99
C GLU A 111 -12.80 19.26 -5.82
N TRP A 112 -11.61 19.71 -5.41
CA TRP A 112 -10.35 19.45 -6.15
C TRP A 112 -10.09 17.95 -6.41
N TRP A 113 -10.66 17.07 -5.59
CA TRP A 113 -10.61 15.62 -5.79
C TRP A 113 -11.26 15.15 -7.10
N LYS A 114 -12.06 15.99 -7.77
CA LYS A 114 -12.63 15.73 -9.11
C LYS A 114 -11.58 15.76 -10.23
N ASP A 115 -10.46 16.44 -10.00
CA ASP A 115 -9.35 16.54 -10.96
C ASP A 115 -8.30 15.43 -10.78
N ILE A 116 -8.55 14.50 -9.86
CA ILE A 116 -7.72 13.33 -9.65
C ILE A 116 -7.80 12.43 -10.88
N ARG A 117 -6.64 11.98 -11.34
CA ARG A 117 -6.50 10.98 -12.41
C ARG A 117 -5.58 9.87 -11.94
N PHE A 118 -5.84 8.68 -12.44
CA PHE A 118 -4.98 7.53 -12.22
C PHE A 118 -4.38 7.07 -13.53
N THR A 119 -3.09 6.74 -13.47
CA THR A 119 -2.42 6.03 -14.54
C THR A 119 -1.99 4.67 -14.00
N MET A 120 -2.29 3.61 -14.72
CA MET A 120 -1.96 2.25 -14.30
C MET A 120 -1.12 1.55 -15.34
N TYR A 121 -0.24 0.68 -14.86
CA TYR A 121 0.60 -0.17 -15.68
C TYR A 121 0.63 -1.58 -15.11
N GLU A 122 0.53 -2.58 -15.97
CA GLU A 122 0.90 -3.95 -15.64
C GLU A 122 2.43 -4.06 -15.66
N VAL A 123 2.99 -4.61 -14.59
CA VAL A 123 4.42 -4.85 -14.43
C VAL A 123 4.74 -6.25 -14.94
N ASN A 124 5.23 -6.33 -16.17
CA ASN A 124 5.64 -7.58 -16.78
C ASN A 124 7.08 -7.89 -16.38
N LEU A 125 7.25 -8.70 -15.33
CA LEU A 125 8.55 -9.15 -14.84
C LEU A 125 9.20 -10.08 -15.87
N ASN A 126 10.30 -9.66 -16.50
CA ASN A 126 11.09 -10.54 -17.35
C ASN A 126 12.18 -11.25 -16.53
N ASN A 127 12.63 -12.41 -17.00
CA ASN A 127 13.68 -13.19 -16.34
C ASN A 127 15.05 -12.47 -16.28
N ASN A 128 15.25 -11.42 -17.07
CA ASN A 128 16.53 -10.71 -17.21
C ASN A 128 16.68 -9.50 -16.28
N GLY A 129 15.75 -9.29 -15.35
CA GLY A 129 15.80 -8.18 -14.38
C GLY A 129 15.13 -6.88 -14.83
N ASP A 130 14.92 -6.68 -16.14
CA ASP A 130 14.19 -5.54 -16.68
C ASP A 130 12.70 -5.87 -16.87
N ALA A 131 11.83 -5.28 -16.07
CA ALA A 131 10.39 -5.39 -16.24
C ALA A 131 9.86 -4.36 -17.26
N LYS A 132 8.90 -4.80 -18.07
CA LYS A 132 8.20 -3.94 -19.03
C LYS A 132 6.89 -3.46 -18.43
N LEU A 133 6.63 -2.16 -18.55
CA LEU A 133 5.37 -1.55 -18.13
C LEU A 133 4.42 -1.45 -19.32
N SER A 134 3.24 -2.06 -19.19
CA SER A 134 2.19 -2.04 -20.21
C SER A 134 1.00 -1.25 -19.68
N PRO A 135 0.50 -0.20 -20.35
CA PRO A 135 -0.61 0.61 -19.86
C PRO A 135 -1.88 -0.22 -19.63
N VAL A 136 -2.58 0.07 -18.53
CA VAL A 136 -3.88 -0.54 -18.17
C VAL A 136 -4.90 0.58 -17.97
N SER A 137 -6.07 0.43 -18.60
CA SER A 137 -7.18 1.39 -18.47
C SER A 137 -8.45 0.80 -17.88
N CYS A 138 -8.49 -0.52 -17.67
CA CYS A 138 -9.67 -1.23 -17.19
C CYS A 138 -9.27 -2.35 -16.23
N LEU A 139 -9.99 -2.44 -15.11
CA LEU A 139 -9.82 -3.44 -14.07
C LEU A 139 -10.94 -4.51 -14.11
N LEU A 140 -11.82 -4.43 -15.11
CA LEU A 140 -12.98 -5.32 -15.27
C LEU A 140 -13.88 -5.29 -14.01
N ASP A 141 -14.04 -6.42 -13.34
CA ASP A 141 -14.85 -6.59 -12.14
C ASP A 141 -14.13 -6.12 -10.85
N ARG A 142 -12.89 -5.64 -10.94
CA ARG A 142 -12.08 -5.38 -9.75
C ARG A 142 -12.26 -3.97 -9.22
N ALA A 143 -12.25 -3.89 -7.89
CA ALA A 143 -12.12 -2.68 -7.11
C ALA A 143 -10.75 -2.69 -6.42
N LEU A 144 -9.93 -1.66 -6.65
CA LEU A 144 -8.67 -1.50 -5.94
C LEU A 144 -8.88 -0.64 -4.70
N PHE A 145 -8.23 -0.99 -3.60
CA PHE A 145 -8.11 -0.14 -2.41
C PHE A 145 -6.64 0.23 -2.26
N LEU A 146 -6.35 1.53 -2.30
CA LEU A 146 -4.99 2.06 -2.32
C LEU A 146 -4.66 2.80 -1.02
N SER A 147 -3.47 2.55 -0.50
CA SER A 147 -2.86 3.25 0.62
C SER A 147 -1.33 3.14 0.52
N ASP A 148 -0.63 4.10 1.12
CA ASP A 148 0.83 4.08 1.25
C ASP A 148 1.34 2.88 2.06
N TYR A 149 0.47 2.27 2.87
CA TYR A 149 0.86 1.15 3.74
C TYR A 149 0.56 -0.22 3.16
N GLY A 150 -0.53 -0.34 2.41
CA GLY A 150 -1.01 -1.61 1.87
C GLY A 150 -2.09 -1.40 0.83
N CYS A 151 -2.15 -2.29 -0.15
CA CYS A 151 -3.14 -2.22 -1.22
C CYS A 151 -3.88 -3.56 -1.35
N LEU A 152 -5.10 -3.51 -1.84
CA LEU A 152 -5.95 -4.68 -2.02
C LEU A 152 -6.68 -4.61 -3.36
N SER A 153 -6.85 -5.76 -4.01
CA SER A 153 -7.76 -5.92 -5.14
C SER A 153 -8.89 -6.87 -4.75
N VAL A 154 -10.14 -6.44 -4.95
CA VAL A 154 -11.33 -7.21 -4.58
C VAL A 154 -12.24 -7.37 -5.78
N SER A 155 -12.86 -8.53 -5.94
CA SER A 155 -13.90 -8.70 -6.97
C SER A 155 -15.20 -8.07 -6.50
N ALA A 156 -15.74 -7.16 -7.30
CA ALA A 156 -17.08 -6.61 -7.09
C ALA A 156 -18.20 -7.62 -7.39
N ILE A 157 -17.89 -8.75 -8.06
CA ILE A 157 -18.84 -9.85 -8.24
C ILE A 157 -19.11 -10.53 -6.90
N ASP A 158 -18.06 -10.74 -6.10
CA ASP A 158 -18.17 -11.39 -4.79
C ASP A 158 -18.72 -10.44 -3.72
N LEU A 159 -18.54 -9.12 -3.90
CA LEU A 159 -19.03 -8.07 -3.00
C LEU A 159 -19.84 -7.03 -3.80
N PRO A 160 -21.16 -7.23 -3.99
CA PRO A 160 -21.97 -6.40 -4.89
C PRO A 160 -22.19 -4.97 -4.41
N SER A 161 -21.82 -4.63 -3.18
CA SER A 161 -21.79 -3.25 -2.68
C SER A 161 -20.56 -2.46 -3.15
N LEU A 162 -19.61 -3.11 -3.81
CA LEU A 162 -18.45 -2.46 -4.43
C LEU A 162 -18.76 -2.14 -5.89
N ALA A 163 -18.24 -1.02 -6.38
CA ALA A 163 -18.23 -0.72 -7.79
C ALA A 163 -17.06 -1.47 -8.46
N GLY A 164 -17.33 -2.26 -9.50
CA GLY A 164 -16.27 -2.80 -10.36
C GLY A 164 -15.60 -1.68 -11.18
N ASN A 165 -14.43 -1.97 -11.74
CA ASN A 165 -13.64 -1.02 -12.53
C ASN A 165 -13.38 0.31 -11.79
N SER A 166 -13.04 0.23 -10.50
CA SER A 166 -12.94 1.39 -9.63
C SER A 166 -11.70 1.35 -8.72
N ILE A 167 -11.36 2.52 -8.18
CA ILE A 167 -10.25 2.72 -7.25
C ILE A 167 -10.78 3.47 -6.02
N TYR A 168 -10.70 2.84 -4.86
CA TYR A 168 -10.97 3.41 -3.56
C TYR A 168 -9.66 3.88 -2.92
N PHE A 169 -9.64 5.11 -2.42
CA PHE A 169 -8.43 5.71 -1.87
C PHE A 169 -8.77 6.85 -0.90
N SER A 170 -7.75 7.37 -0.23
CA SER A 170 -7.88 8.50 0.68
C SER A 170 -6.90 9.61 0.33
N VAL A 171 -7.29 10.85 0.59
CA VAL A 171 -6.41 12.02 0.58
C VAL A 171 -6.69 12.85 1.84
N SER A 172 -5.83 13.80 2.20
CA SER A 172 -5.82 14.42 3.54
C SER A 172 -7.18 14.70 4.20
N ARG A 173 -8.05 15.49 3.58
CA ARG A 173 -9.37 15.82 4.17
C ARG A 173 -10.51 14.90 3.72
N TYR A 174 -10.22 13.89 2.92
CA TYR A 174 -11.21 13.05 2.26
C TYR A 174 -10.87 11.57 2.49
N PRO A 175 -11.39 10.98 3.57
CA PRO A 175 -10.98 9.65 4.00
C PRO A 175 -11.38 8.54 3.03
N VAL A 176 -12.50 8.69 2.32
CA VAL A 176 -13.01 7.64 1.41
C VAL A 176 -13.49 8.30 0.12
N LEU A 177 -12.64 8.23 -0.89
CA LEU A 177 -12.96 8.58 -2.27
C LEU A 177 -13.06 7.31 -3.10
N MET A 178 -13.98 7.31 -4.07
CA MET A 178 -14.04 6.31 -5.12
C MET A 178 -13.81 7.00 -6.46
N HIS A 179 -12.93 6.44 -7.28
CA HIS A 179 -12.72 6.87 -8.66
C HIS A 179 -13.15 5.77 -9.62
N SER A 180 -14.10 6.09 -10.49
CA SER A 180 -14.57 5.19 -11.53
C SER A 180 -13.69 5.33 -12.77
N LEU A 181 -13.05 4.24 -13.18
CA LEU A 181 -12.26 4.22 -14.42
C LEU A 181 -13.16 4.23 -15.67
N THR A 182 -14.43 3.84 -15.52
CA THR A 182 -15.40 3.87 -16.63
C THR A 182 -15.78 5.30 -16.98
N THR A 183 -16.05 6.14 -15.99
CA THR A 183 -16.47 7.54 -16.21
C THR A 183 -15.31 8.53 -16.12
N GLY A 184 -14.19 8.13 -15.52
CA GLY A 184 -13.08 9.03 -15.18
C GLY A 184 -13.42 10.03 -14.08
N LEU A 185 -14.51 9.79 -13.33
CA LEU A 185 -15.00 10.66 -12.28
C LEU A 185 -14.73 10.06 -10.91
N SER A 186 -14.41 10.95 -9.97
CA SER A 186 -14.34 10.61 -8.55
C SER A 186 -15.68 10.92 -7.87
N GLU A 187 -15.92 10.33 -6.70
CA GLU A 187 -16.99 10.67 -5.78
C GLU A 187 -16.50 10.51 -4.34
N GLU A 188 -17.10 11.29 -3.43
CA GLU A 188 -16.83 11.23 -2.01
C GLU A 188 -17.89 10.39 -1.32
N LEU A 189 -17.46 9.31 -0.66
CA LEU A 189 -18.36 8.34 -0.06
C LEU A 189 -18.63 8.57 1.43
N ALA A 190 -17.76 9.34 2.11
CA ALA A 190 -17.74 9.43 3.57
C ALA A 190 -17.76 10.87 4.13
N VAL A 191 -18.28 11.86 3.38
CA VAL A 191 -18.34 13.28 3.80
C VAL A 191 -18.91 13.42 5.22
N GLU A 192 -19.94 12.63 5.53
CA GLU A 192 -20.71 12.75 6.76
C GLU A 192 -20.19 11.87 7.90
N CYS A 193 -19.23 10.98 7.63
CA CYS A 193 -18.72 10.02 8.60
C CYS A 193 -17.51 10.53 9.38
N GLN A 194 -16.86 11.62 8.91
CA GLN A 194 -15.73 12.20 9.63
C GLN A 194 -16.21 12.84 10.95
N ILE A 195 -15.57 12.46 12.06
CA ILE A 195 -16.01 12.89 13.40
C ILE A 195 -15.34 14.18 13.88
N HIS A 196 -14.40 14.72 13.10
CA HIS A 196 -13.63 15.93 13.40
C HIS A 196 -13.39 16.78 12.15
N ASP A 197 -13.09 18.07 12.33
CA ASP A 197 -12.77 19.01 11.24
C ASP A 197 -11.25 19.16 11.01
N GLY A 198 -10.45 18.36 11.72
CA GLY A 198 -8.99 18.43 11.73
C GLY A 198 -8.43 19.23 12.91
N ASP A 199 -9.29 19.86 13.70
CA ASP A 199 -8.91 20.43 15.00
C ASP A 199 -9.75 19.81 16.11
N VAL A 200 -11.08 19.89 16.06
CA VAL A 200 -11.95 19.46 17.15
C VAL A 200 -12.93 18.37 16.71
N ARG A 201 -13.47 17.64 17.69
CA ARG A 201 -14.59 16.74 17.46
C ARG A 201 -15.82 17.54 17.08
N ILE A 202 -16.42 17.24 15.94
CA ILE A 202 -17.65 17.89 15.46
C ILE A 202 -18.88 16.99 15.59
N ARG A 203 -18.72 15.68 15.75
CA ARG A 203 -19.83 14.72 15.89
C ARG A 203 -19.43 13.40 16.59
N PRO A 204 -20.39 12.58 17.06
CA PRO A 204 -20.11 11.24 17.55
C PRO A 204 -19.69 10.27 16.42
N SER A 205 -19.18 9.09 16.80
CA SER A 205 -18.88 7.99 15.85
C SER A 205 -20.18 7.49 15.23
N VAL A 206 -20.14 7.22 13.93
CA VAL A 206 -21.27 6.74 13.13
C VAL A 206 -21.17 5.22 13.00
N ARG A 207 -22.19 4.49 13.44
CA ARG A 207 -22.28 3.03 13.29
C ARG A 207 -23.66 2.67 12.78
N PRO A 208 -23.82 1.64 11.92
CA PRO A 208 -22.81 0.66 11.47
C PRO A 208 -21.89 1.16 10.34
N PHE A 209 -20.75 0.47 10.15
CA PHE A 209 -19.78 0.76 9.09
C PHE A 209 -20.04 -0.08 7.83
N THR A 210 -19.67 0.46 6.67
CA THR A 210 -19.79 -0.25 5.38
C THR A 210 -18.60 -1.19 5.15
N ILE A 211 -18.74 -2.11 4.18
CA ILE A 211 -17.61 -2.97 3.78
C ILE A 211 -16.44 -2.17 3.20
N ILE A 212 -16.72 -1.05 2.51
CA ILE A 212 -15.70 -0.15 1.96
C ILE A 212 -14.85 0.42 3.10
N ASP A 213 -15.49 0.83 4.19
CA ASP A 213 -14.80 1.34 5.38
C ASP A 213 -13.86 0.30 5.98
N HIS A 214 -14.31 -0.95 6.07
CA HIS A 214 -13.50 -2.05 6.61
C HIS A 214 -12.31 -2.38 5.70
N LEU A 215 -12.52 -2.50 4.39
CA LEU A 215 -11.47 -2.82 3.43
C LEU A 215 -10.42 -1.69 3.36
N LEU A 216 -10.86 -0.43 3.36
CA LEU A 216 -9.93 0.70 3.38
C LEU A 216 -9.18 0.80 4.71
N THR A 217 -9.84 0.51 5.84
CA THR A 217 -9.16 0.45 7.15
C THR A 217 -8.12 -0.67 7.18
N PHE A 218 -8.39 -1.82 6.56
CA PHE A 218 -7.41 -2.90 6.43
C PHE A 218 -6.14 -2.47 5.67
N CYS A 219 -6.29 -1.65 4.62
CA CYS A 219 -5.16 -1.05 3.90
C CYS A 219 -4.36 -0.04 4.74
N HIS A 220 -4.89 0.39 5.89
CA HIS A 220 -4.26 1.31 6.84
C HIS A 220 -3.95 0.59 8.16
N PRO A 221 -2.89 -0.24 8.20
CA PRO A 221 -2.57 -1.10 9.33
C PRO A 221 -2.33 -0.32 10.63
N ASN A 222 -1.90 0.95 10.53
CA ASN A 222 -1.75 1.82 11.69
C ASN A 222 -3.08 2.03 12.42
N GLU A 223 -4.18 2.24 11.71
CA GLU A 223 -5.52 2.45 12.27
C GLU A 223 -6.15 1.12 12.66
N TRP A 224 -6.02 0.12 11.79
CA TRP A 224 -6.49 -1.23 12.04
C TRP A 224 -5.93 -1.83 13.34
N THR A 225 -4.62 -1.77 13.55
CA THR A 225 -3.97 -2.32 14.76
C THR A 225 -4.34 -1.56 16.04
N LYS A 226 -4.75 -0.28 15.92
CA LYS A 226 -5.27 0.50 17.05
C LYS A 226 -6.73 0.14 17.37
N GLY A 227 -7.42 -0.59 16.49
CA GLY A 227 -8.86 -0.86 16.57
C GLY A 227 -9.71 0.34 16.19
N LEU A 228 -9.19 1.23 15.35
CA LEU A 228 -9.87 2.43 14.87
C LEU A 228 -10.35 2.23 13.44
N MET A 229 -11.53 2.77 13.11
CA MET A 229 -11.99 2.83 11.73
C MET A 229 -11.33 4.00 11.02
N PHE A 230 -10.67 3.72 9.90
CA PHE A 230 -9.84 4.71 9.22
C PHE A 230 -10.64 5.96 8.84
N HIS A 231 -11.85 5.84 8.32
CA HIS A 231 -12.58 7.02 7.85
C HIS A 231 -13.00 8.00 8.95
N GLU A 232 -13.23 7.51 10.18
CA GLU A 232 -13.57 8.38 11.32
C GLU A 232 -12.32 9.05 11.88
N TYR A 233 -11.19 8.35 11.86
CA TYR A 233 -9.94 8.72 12.53
C TYR A 233 -8.81 9.07 11.54
N HIS A 234 -9.18 9.41 10.31
CA HIS A 234 -8.24 9.85 9.28
C HIS A 234 -7.61 11.18 9.69
N GLU A 235 -6.28 11.25 9.72
CA GLU A 235 -5.53 12.41 10.24
C GLU A 235 -5.95 12.84 11.68
N ILE A 236 -5.85 11.93 12.65
CA ILE A 236 -6.20 12.20 14.08
C ILE A 236 -5.62 13.55 14.56
N PRO A 237 -6.46 14.53 14.94
CA PRO A 237 -5.98 15.84 15.35
C PRO A 237 -5.27 15.81 16.71
N THR A 238 -4.35 16.76 16.89
CA THR A 238 -3.56 16.90 18.13
C THR A 238 -4.40 17.22 19.36
N SER A 239 -5.62 17.74 19.17
CA SER A 239 -6.58 18.00 20.25
C SER A 239 -7.09 16.73 20.93
N PHE A 240 -7.05 15.57 20.25
CA PHE A 240 -7.43 14.27 20.81
C PHE A 240 -6.34 13.69 21.72
N LYS A 241 -5.91 14.48 22.70
CA LYS A 241 -4.81 14.16 23.62
C LYS A 241 -4.98 12.80 24.28
N GLU A 242 -6.16 12.50 24.82
CA GLU A 242 -6.43 11.23 25.49
C GLU A 242 -6.29 10.02 24.54
N LEU A 243 -6.75 10.14 23.29
CA LEU A 243 -6.60 9.09 22.29
C LEU A 243 -5.13 8.92 21.89
N LEU A 244 -4.42 10.02 21.68
CA LEU A 244 -2.99 10.02 21.35
C LEU A 244 -2.14 9.44 22.49
N GLU A 245 -2.50 9.72 23.74
CA GLU A 245 -1.90 9.11 24.94
C GLU A 245 -2.16 7.61 24.99
N LYS A 246 -3.40 7.16 24.74
CA LYS A 246 -3.74 5.72 24.69
C LYS A 246 -3.01 4.99 23.56
N ILE A 247 -2.90 5.62 22.39
CA ILE A 247 -2.12 5.09 21.26
C ILE A 247 -0.66 5.00 21.69
N SER A 248 -0.03 6.10 22.12
CA SER A 248 1.39 6.11 22.48
C SER A 248 1.76 5.13 23.61
N ALA A 249 0.89 4.96 24.63
CA ALA A 249 1.08 3.99 25.70
C ALA A 249 1.07 2.53 25.20
N LYS A 250 0.26 2.21 24.18
CA LYS A 250 0.32 0.91 23.50
C LYS A 250 1.63 0.74 22.75
N TRP A 251 2.10 1.77 22.05
CA TRP A 251 3.34 1.72 21.27
C TRP A 251 4.60 1.59 22.13
N TRP A 252 4.65 2.17 23.34
CA TRP A 252 5.80 1.99 24.23
C TRP A 252 6.02 0.53 24.65
N LYS A 253 4.96 -0.29 24.65
CA LYS A 253 5.05 -1.73 24.89
C LYS A 253 5.58 -2.52 23.68
N TYR A 254 5.51 -1.94 22.48
CA TYR A 254 5.97 -2.53 21.22
C TYR A 254 7.07 -1.64 20.61
N LYS A 255 8.29 -1.76 21.15
CA LYS A 255 9.43 -0.88 20.86
C LYS A 255 10.06 -1.07 19.48
N PHE A 256 9.27 -1.43 18.48
CA PHE A 256 9.67 -1.46 17.08
C PHE A 256 8.60 -0.72 16.28
N ARG A 257 9.00 0.31 15.51
CA ARG A 257 8.21 0.74 14.35
C ARG A 257 8.51 -0.28 13.26
N PRO A 258 7.60 -1.21 12.91
CA PRO A 258 7.80 -1.98 11.71
C PRO A 258 7.46 -1.02 10.57
N SER A 259 8.49 -0.46 9.93
CA SER A 259 8.32 0.24 8.65
C SER A 259 8.03 -0.75 7.53
N GLN A 260 7.05 -1.64 7.72
CA GLN A 260 6.72 -2.85 6.96
C GLN A 260 7.50 -4.08 7.43
N ALA A 261 6.77 -4.95 8.13
CA ALA A 261 7.21 -6.29 8.50
C ALA A 261 6.47 -7.26 7.57
N VAL A 262 7.21 -8.05 6.79
CA VAL A 262 6.64 -9.02 5.86
C VAL A 262 7.12 -10.42 6.25
N HIS A 263 6.18 -11.32 6.50
CA HIS A 263 6.47 -12.73 6.71
C HIS A 263 6.58 -13.44 5.34
N MET A 264 7.73 -14.03 5.07
CA MET A 264 7.98 -14.76 3.81
C MET A 264 7.96 -16.26 4.07
N GLY A 265 7.12 -16.99 3.34
CA GLY A 265 7.24 -18.44 3.16
C GLY A 265 8.19 -18.71 2.00
N ARG A 266 9.12 -19.67 2.14
CA ARG A 266 9.94 -20.11 1.01
C ARG A 266 9.06 -20.75 -0.07
N PRO A 267 9.24 -20.45 -1.36
CA PRO A 267 8.74 -21.32 -2.41
C PRO A 267 9.58 -22.60 -2.36
N GLU A 268 9.07 -23.63 -1.69
CA GLU A 268 9.64 -24.97 -1.79
C GLU A 268 9.58 -25.39 -3.26
N THR A 269 10.76 -25.55 -3.88
CA THR A 269 10.85 -26.17 -5.19
C THR A 269 10.31 -27.59 -5.03
N LYS A 270 9.20 -27.87 -5.70
CA LYS A 270 8.48 -29.16 -5.74
C LYS A 270 9.40 -30.40 -5.87
N ARG A 271 10.61 -30.22 -6.42
CA ARG A 271 11.68 -31.21 -6.51
C ARG A 271 12.27 -31.68 -5.17
N GLN A 272 12.37 -30.82 -4.15
CA GLN A 272 12.97 -31.18 -2.86
C GLN A 272 12.06 -32.07 -2.01
N LEU A 273 10.74 -32.00 -2.20
CA LEU A 273 9.77 -32.91 -1.56
C LEU A 273 9.70 -34.26 -2.27
N GLU A 274 9.91 -34.31 -3.59
CA GLU A 274 9.91 -35.55 -4.37
C GLU A 274 11.19 -36.37 -4.12
N ASP A 275 12.36 -35.73 -4.01
CA ASP A 275 13.64 -36.42 -3.73
C ASP A 275 13.75 -36.92 -2.26
N ALA A 276 13.06 -36.27 -1.32
CA ALA A 276 12.95 -36.74 0.07
C ALA A 276 11.99 -37.94 0.20
N ALA A 277 11.01 -38.06 -0.69
CA ALA A 277 10.07 -39.18 -0.71
C ALA A 277 10.67 -40.45 -1.35
N THR A 278 11.55 -40.33 -2.35
CA THR A 278 12.23 -41.48 -2.97
C THR A 278 13.40 -42.01 -2.15
N SER A 279 14.14 -41.17 -1.41
CA SER A 279 15.25 -41.63 -0.57
C SER A 279 14.83 -42.39 0.69
N HIS A 280 13.57 -42.24 1.13
CA HIS A 280 13.03 -42.98 2.26
C HIS A 280 12.46 -44.38 1.90
N VAL A 281 12.27 -44.68 0.62
CA VAL A 281 11.75 -46.00 0.19
C VAL A 281 12.89 -47.01 -0.01
N GLU A 282 14.09 -46.58 -0.41
CA GLU A 282 15.22 -47.50 -0.66
C GLU A 282 16.01 -47.91 0.61
N SER A 283 15.76 -47.30 1.77
CA SER A 283 16.48 -47.59 3.02
C SER A 283 15.73 -48.52 3.99
N THR A 284 14.60 -49.10 3.58
CA THR A 284 13.81 -50.03 4.41
C THR A 284 13.78 -51.48 3.87
N GLU A 285 14.51 -51.78 2.79
CA GLU A 285 14.73 -53.13 2.29
C GLU A 285 16.23 -53.43 2.15
N GLN A 286 16.91 -53.62 3.29
CA GLN A 286 18.13 -54.44 3.41
C GLN A 286 18.39 -54.84 4.87
#